data_AF-A0A1H5S256-F1
#
_entry.id   AF-A0A1H5S256-F1
#
_cell.length_a   1.000
_cell.length_b   1.000
_cell.length_c   1.000
_cell.angle_alpha   90.00
_cell.angle_beta   90.00
_cell.angle_gamma   90.00
#
_symmetry.space_group_name_H-M   'P 1'
#
loop_
_entity.id
_entity.type
_entity.pdbx_description
1 polymer ?
#
loop_
_entity_poly.entity_id
_entity_poly.type
_entity_poly.pdbx_seq_one_letter_code
_entity_poly.pdbx_strand_id
1 'polypeptide(L)' 'MSTRNPWLKFRRLLQGEGRYVVTVQSNNGDGTSTVQTRDGTNITVKGEGVAATKKAMIEDGRLSYEVPALTTSVVEV' A
#
# COMPACT_ATOMS: atom_id res chain seq x y z
N MET A 1 25.78 -4.19 -28.66
CA MET A 1 24.96 -3.20 -27.94
C MET A 1 23.74 -3.92 -27.37
N SER A 2 23.61 -4.02 -26.05
CA SER A 2 22.42 -4.60 -25.42
C SER A 2 21.36 -3.51 -25.33
N THR A 3 20.41 -3.49 -26.26
CA THR A 3 19.20 -2.66 -26.14
C THR A 3 18.38 -3.21 -24.99
N ARG A 4 18.65 -2.74 -23.76
CA ARG A 4 17.81 -3.06 -22.61
C ARG A 4 16.44 -2.46 -22.85
N ASN A 5 15.44 -3.31 -23.07
CA ASN A 5 14.06 -2.95 -23.37
C ASN A 5 13.57 -1.81 -22.45
N PRO A 6 13.39 -0.58 -22.97
CA PRO A 6 12.98 0.57 -22.17
C PRO A 6 11.61 0.38 -21.51
N TRP A 7 10.73 -0.43 -22.11
CA TRP A 7 9.40 -0.76 -21.58
C TRP A 7 9.48 -1.36 -20.17
N LEU A 8 10.47 -2.24 -19.93
CA LEU A 8 10.66 -2.87 -18.61
C LEU A 8 11.04 -1.86 -17.52
N LYS A 9 11.70 -0.75 -17.89
CA LYS A 9 12.02 0.33 -16.95
C LYS A 9 10.81 1.21 -16.68
N PHE A 10 10.02 1.53 -17.71
CA PHE A 10 8.82 2.37 -17.56
C PHE A 10 7.70 1.68 -16.79
N ARG A 11 7.56 0.36 -16.92
CA ARG A 11 6.53 -0.40 -16.19
C ARG A 11 6.64 -0.23 -14.66
N ARG A 12 7.87 -0.12 -14.13
CA ARG A 12 8.14 0.13 -12.70
C ARG A 12 7.69 1.51 -12.22
N LEU A 13 7.47 2.46 -13.13
CA LEU A 13 7.00 3.81 -12.82
C LEU A 13 5.47 3.92 -12.91
N LEU A 14 4.78 2.89 -13.43
CA LEU A 14 3.33 2.87 -13.48
C LEU A 14 2.77 2.65 -12.06
N GLN A 15 1.66 3.32 -11.77
CA GLN A 15 0.93 3.14 -10.52
C GLN A 15 0.57 1.66 -10.34
N GLY A 16 1.05 1.05 -9.26
CA GLY A 16 0.84 -0.36 -8.96
C GLY A 16 2.10 -1.07 -8.48
N GLU A 17 3.24 -0.96 -9.17
CA GLU A 17 4.47 -1.73 -8.83
C GLU A 17 5.27 -1.15 -7.63
N GLY A 18 4.67 -0.20 -6.91
CA GLY A 18 5.24 0.40 -5.71
C GLY A 18 4.83 -0.33 -4.45
N ARG A 19 5.76 -0.38 -3.48
CA ARG A 19 5.53 -0.89 -2.13
C ARG A 19 5.32 0.27 -1.18
N TYR A 20 4.14 0.38 -0.58
CA TYR A 20 3.84 1.48 0.34
C TYR A 20 2.86 1.06 1.44
N VAL A 21 3.04 1.68 2.61
CA VAL A 21 2.18 1.49 3.78
C VAL A 21 1.03 2.49 3.71
N VAL A 22 -0.19 2.00 3.87
CA VAL A 22 -1.42 2.79 3.86
C VAL A 22 -2.28 2.47 5.08
N THR A 23 -3.25 3.31 5.38
CA THR A 23 -4.29 3.03 6.38
C THR A 23 -5.58 2.66 5.66
N VAL A 24 -6.20 1.54 5.99
CA VAL A 24 -7.49 1.13 5.41
C VAL A 24 -8.59 1.99 6.03
N GLN A 25 -9.37 2.69 5.19
CA GLN A 25 -10.50 3.51 5.61
C GLN A 25 -11.80 2.70 5.61
N SER A 26 -12.04 1.94 4.54
CA SER A 26 -13.22 1.07 4.41
C SER A 26 -12.93 -0.11 3.48
N ASN A 27 -13.62 -1.23 3.73
CA ASN A 27 -13.76 -2.32 2.77
C ASN A 27 -15.12 -2.15 2.08
N ASN A 28 -15.15 -2.23 0.75
CA ASN A 28 -16.30 -1.78 -0.04
C ASN A 28 -17.31 -2.92 -0.33
N GLY A 29 -16.94 -4.17 -0.06
CA GLY A 29 -17.79 -5.36 -0.28
C GLY A 29 -17.77 -5.86 -1.72
N ASP A 30 -16.94 -5.28 -2.58
CA ASP A 30 -16.76 -5.63 -4.00
C ASP A 30 -15.36 -6.23 -4.29
N GLY A 31 -14.60 -6.54 -3.23
CA GLY A 31 -13.22 -7.00 -3.33
C GLY A 31 -12.23 -5.84 -3.46
N THR A 32 -12.62 -4.62 -3.13
CA THR A 32 -11.75 -3.44 -3.06
C THR A 32 -11.85 -2.75 -1.70
N SER A 33 -10.78 -2.05 -1.34
CA SER A 33 -10.73 -1.20 -0.14
C SER A 33 -10.39 0.23 -0.52
N THR A 34 -11.00 1.17 0.19
CA THR A 34 -10.58 2.56 0.20
C THR A 34 -9.47 2.70 1.25
N VAL A 35 -8.32 3.20 0.82
CA VAL A 35 -7.14 3.36 1.68
C VAL A 35 -6.62 4.79 1.62
N GLN A 36 -6.07 5.26 2.72
CA GLN A 36 -5.39 6.54 2.81
C GLN A 36 -3.89 6.33 2.76
N THR A 37 -3.26 7.00 1.78
CA THR A 37 -1.80 7.06 1.65
C THR A 37 -1.17 7.89 2.76
N ARG A 38 0.16 7.79 2.91
CA ARG A 38 0.92 8.59 3.89
C ARG A 38 0.72 10.10 3.71
N ASP A 39 0.50 10.54 2.47
CA ASP A 39 0.32 11.95 2.12
C ASP A 39 -1.13 12.42 2.34
N GLY A 40 -2.00 11.57 2.88
CA GLY A 40 -3.40 11.89 3.18
C GLY A 40 -4.37 11.68 2.03
N THR A 41 -3.88 11.37 0.82
CA THR A 41 -4.72 11.08 -0.36
C THR A 41 -5.41 9.73 -0.22
N ASN A 42 -6.71 9.69 -0.49
CA ASN A 42 -7.49 8.46 -0.55
C ASN A 42 -7.43 7.85 -1.95
N ILE A 43 -7.18 6.54 -2.02
CA ILE A 43 -7.15 5.76 -3.26
C ILE A 43 -7.93 4.45 -3.07
N THR A 44 -8.41 3.88 -4.17
CA THR A 44 -9.04 2.56 -4.17
C THR A 44 -8.02 1.52 -4.59
N VAL A 45 -7.93 0.43 -3.81
CA VAL A 45 -7.01 -0.68 -4.07
C VAL A 45 -7.73 -2.01 -4.01
N LYS A 46 -7.20 -3.01 -4.68
CA LYS A 46 -7.81 -4.34 -4.71
C LYS A 46 -7.50 -5.11 -3.43
N GLY A 47 -8.45 -5.94 -2.99
CA GLY A 47 -8.35 -6.77 -1.80
C GLY A 47 -9.09 -6.14 -0.62
N GLU A 48 -9.56 -6.99 0.29
CA GLU A 48 -10.27 -6.63 1.53
C GLU A 48 -9.78 -7.45 2.73
N GLY A 49 -8.62 -8.10 2.60
CA GLY A 49 -8.08 -9.02 3.61
C GLY A 49 -7.57 -8.33 4.89
N VAL A 50 -7.53 -7.00 4.91
CA VAL A 50 -7.15 -6.20 6.09
C VAL A 50 -8.35 -5.37 6.53
N ALA A 51 -8.62 -5.36 7.83
CA ALA A 51 -9.75 -4.64 8.40
C ALA A 51 -9.58 -3.11 8.28
N ALA A 52 -10.70 -2.40 8.23
CA ALA A 52 -10.70 -0.94 8.35
C ALA A 52 -9.97 -0.48 9.63
N THR A 53 -9.42 0.74 9.59
CA THR A 53 -8.58 1.37 10.62
C THR A 53 -7.18 0.78 10.81
N LYS A 54 -6.87 -0.37 10.22
CA LYS A 54 -5.54 -0.97 10.28
C LYS A 54 -4.61 -0.43 9.21
N LYS A 55 -3.30 -0.51 9.48
CA LYS A 55 -2.27 -0.25 8.48
C LYS A 55 -2.06 -1.49 7.64
N ALA A 56 -1.84 -1.31 6.35
CA ALA A 56 -1.62 -2.40 5.42
C ALA A 56 -0.52 -2.06 4.44
N MET A 57 0.12 -3.11 3.93
CA MET A 57 1.11 -3.02 2.87
C MET A 57 0.41 -3.21 1.53
N ILE A 58 0.66 -2.30 0.58
CA ILE A 58 0.29 -2.50 -0.82
C ILE A 58 1.49 -3.05 -1.59
N GLU A 59 1.21 -4.08 -2.37
CA GLU A 59 2.12 -4.67 -3.34
C GLU A 59 1.36 -4.87 -4.66
N ASP A 60 1.96 -4.44 -5.77
CA ASP A 60 1.37 -4.58 -7.11
C ASP A 60 -0.07 -4.04 -7.22
N GLY A 61 -0.37 -2.95 -6.49
CA GLY A 61 -1.67 -2.28 -6.46
C GLY A 61 -2.77 -3.04 -5.70
N ARG A 62 -2.40 -4.01 -4.85
CA ARG A 62 -3.34 -4.78 -4.01
C ARG A 62 -2.89 -4.77 -2.55
N LEU A 63 -3.86 -4.90 -1.64
CA LEU A 63 -3.58 -5.16 -0.23
C LEU A 63 -2.94 -6.53 -0.07
N SER A 64 -1.74 -6.55 0.51
CA SER A 64 -0.95 -7.77 0.73
C SER A 64 -1.12 -8.29 2.15
N TYR A 65 -0.70 -7.52 3.16
CA TYR A 65 -0.78 -7.92 4.58
C TYR A 65 -0.96 -6.72 5.53
N GLU A 66 -1.45 -6.99 6.74
CA GLU A 66 -1.54 -5.98 7.83
C GLU A 66 -0.15 -5.66 8.38
N VAL A 67 0.16 -4.37 8.49
CA VAL A 67 1.42 -3.89 9.08
C VAL A 67 1.23 -3.72 10.58
N PRO A 68 2.02 -4.41 11.44
CA PRO A 68 1.90 -4.29 12.89
C PRO A 68 2.21 -2.87 13.37
N ALA A 69 1.48 -2.42 14.39
CA ALA A 69 1.82 -1.21 15.12
C ALA A 69 2.97 -1.49 16.10
N LEU A 70 4.03 -0.70 16.04
CA LEU A 70 5.16 -0.80 16.97
C LEU A 70 4.94 0.16 18.15
N THR A 71 5.04 -0.34 19.37
CA THR A 71 5.01 0.48 20.60
C THR A 71 6.37 1.16 20.79
N THR A 72 6.39 2.48 21.00
CA THR A 72 7.59 3.23 21.34
C THR A 72 7.55 3.67 22.80
N SER A 73 8.62 3.48 23.56
CA SER A 73 8.80 4.06 24.90
C SER A 73 9.84 5.18 24.86
N VAL A 74 9.58 6.26 25.60
CA VAL A 74 10.54 7.33 25.86
C VAL A 74 11.10 7.10 27.26
N VAL A 75 12.42 7.03 27.40
CA VAL A 75 13.11 6.94 28.69
C VAL A 75 13.74 8.30 28.97
N GLU A 76 13.29 8.95 30.04
CA GLU A 76 13.89 10.17 30.56
C GLU A 76 14.96 9.80 31.60
N VAL A 77 16.07 10.56 31.62
CA VAL A 77 17.22 10.38 32.54
C VAL A 77 17.14 11.41 33.66
#